data_AF-A0A419X6H2-F1
#
_entry.id   AF-A0A419X6H2-F1
#
_cell.length_a   1.000
_cell.length_b   1.000
_cell.length_c   1.000
_cell.angle_alpha   90.00
_cell.angle_beta   90.00
_cell.angle_gamma   90.00
#
_symmetry.space_group_name_H-M   'P 1'
#
loop_
_entity.id
_entity.type
_entity.pdbx_description
1 polymer ?
#
loop_
_entity_poly.entity_id
_entity_poly.type
_entity_poly.pdbx_seq_one_letter_code
_entity_poly.pdbx_strand_id
1 'polypeptide(L)'
;MDKAQYRIFKQAVLLQHFGAESSVLQNDSFYQKAHQKLLHLVTQLEELNINQDRSKSKIAYKKQDSREQLESHCFQVASLLKSYGNFHEFIPFASLKGFGKNQLYKYSGINLLINSEKLKGILDEYPDESIKAKVGSALKEALMNSIALFDDLLEDPKRNKKKLKNTGKKIQESLKEYQNLLNDVIIPYVKGKYAGENPKLVSRMESVLKYNKIPRRKISLAGTIKDEEGRPIHRPRLSVDQKKPMVKRGTKGNYFIKNLTSGQHSLIFTCKNYKTVKKAVMITNDSVYRLDVVMIAVKSEQ
;
A
#
# COMPACT_ATOMS: atom_id res chain seq x y z
N MET A 1 5.17 2.46 7.62
CA MET A 1 4.62 1.14 8.02
C MET A 1 3.66 0.56 6.98
N ASP A 2 3.48 -0.76 6.94
CA ASP A 2 2.35 -1.38 6.23
C ASP A 2 1.05 -1.35 7.07
N LYS A 3 -0.09 -1.76 6.49
CA LYS A 3 -1.40 -1.72 7.16
C LYS A 3 -1.48 -2.59 8.42
N ALA A 4 -0.74 -3.69 8.50
CA ALA A 4 -0.74 -4.57 9.65
C ALA A 4 0.14 -3.98 10.77
N GLN A 5 1.34 -3.53 10.43
CA GLN A 5 2.27 -2.83 11.33
C GLN A 5 1.62 -1.60 11.95
N TYR A 6 0.93 -0.78 11.15
CA TYR A 6 0.26 0.43 11.63
C TYR A 6 -0.85 0.15 12.66
N ARG A 7 -1.52 -1.00 12.58
CA ARG A 7 -2.54 -1.40 13.57
C ARG A 7 -1.91 -1.80 14.91
N ILE A 8 -0.81 -2.57 14.86
CA ILE A 8 -0.05 -2.93 16.06
C ILE A 8 0.48 -1.65 16.73
N PHE A 9 1.02 -0.73 15.94
CA PHE A 9 1.45 0.58 16.43
C PHE A 9 0.30 1.37 17.08
N LYS A 10 -0.87 1.46 16.44
CA LYS A 10 -2.06 2.08 17.06
C LYS A 10 -2.50 1.42 18.36
N GLN A 11 -2.43 0.09 18.44
CA GLN A 11 -2.71 -0.62 19.68
C GLN A 11 -1.73 -0.25 20.78
N ALA A 12 -0.44 -0.10 20.46
CA ALA A 12 0.58 0.34 21.41
C ALA A 12 0.29 1.74 21.96
N VAL A 13 -0.08 2.69 21.09
CA VAL A 13 -0.49 4.05 21.48
C VAL A 13 -1.75 4.04 22.36
N LEU A 14 -2.76 3.24 22.03
CA LEU A 14 -3.98 3.14 22.85
C LEU A 14 -3.69 2.51 24.22
N LEU A 15 -2.81 1.51 24.27
CA LEU A 15 -2.38 0.89 25.53
C LEU A 15 -1.57 1.86 26.39
N GLN A 16 -0.77 2.72 25.75
CA GLN A 16 -0.08 3.81 26.44
C GLN A 16 -1.09 4.76 27.09
N HIS A 17 -2.08 5.26 26.35
CA HIS A 17 -3.10 6.15 26.93
C HIS A 17 -3.90 5.47 28.05
N PHE A 18 -4.26 4.19 27.86
CA PHE A 18 -4.95 3.41 28.90
C PHE A 18 -4.15 3.30 30.20
N GLY A 19 -2.83 3.06 30.09
CA GLY A 19 -1.95 3.02 31.26
C GLY A 19 -1.89 4.36 31.98
N ALA A 20 -1.82 5.48 31.24
CA ALA A 20 -1.76 6.83 31.80
C ALA A 20 -3.07 7.26 32.50
N GLU A 21 -4.22 6.85 31.96
CA GLU A 21 -5.54 7.25 32.49
C GLU A 21 -5.99 6.47 33.73
N SER A 22 -5.37 5.31 34.01
CA SER A 22 -5.80 4.45 35.11
C SER A 22 -5.01 4.76 36.39
N SER A 23 -5.64 5.44 37.34
CA SER A 23 -5.05 5.74 38.67
C SER A 23 -4.56 4.49 39.40
N VAL A 24 -5.28 3.37 39.26
CA VAL A 24 -4.91 2.06 39.84
C VAL A 24 -3.59 1.53 39.27
N LEU A 25 -3.37 1.71 37.96
CA LEU A 25 -2.14 1.29 37.29
C LEU A 25 -1.00 2.30 37.49
N GLN A 26 -1.33 3.57 37.74
CA GLN A 26 -0.36 4.61 38.08
C GLN A 26 0.30 4.39 39.44
N ASN A 27 -0.44 3.84 40.40
CA ASN A 27 0.08 3.53 41.72
C ASN A 27 0.84 2.19 41.79
N ASP A 28 0.86 1.42 40.70
CA ASP A 28 1.53 0.11 40.66
C ASP A 28 2.96 0.22 40.11
N SER A 29 3.94 0.03 40.99
CA SER A 29 5.37 0.16 40.64
C SER A 29 5.86 -0.84 39.58
N PHE A 30 5.28 -2.05 39.52
CA PHE A 30 5.65 -3.04 38.51
C PHE A 30 5.06 -2.65 37.15
N TYR A 31 3.78 -2.28 37.14
CA TYR A 31 3.12 -1.82 35.92
C TYR A 31 3.80 -0.56 35.37
N GLN A 32 4.18 0.38 36.23
CA GLN A 32 4.90 1.59 35.82
C GLN A 32 6.22 1.27 35.10
N LYS A 33 7.01 0.29 35.59
CA LYS A 33 8.22 -0.15 34.90
C LYS A 33 7.93 -0.75 33.52
N ALA A 34 6.89 -1.57 33.39
CA ALA A 34 6.46 -2.12 32.10
C ALA A 34 5.93 -1.02 31.16
N HIS A 35 5.22 -0.04 31.72
CA HIS A 35 4.65 1.09 31.01
C HIS A 35 5.72 2.05 30.48
N GLN A 36 6.80 2.30 31.24
CA GLN A 36 7.95 3.06 30.76
C GLN A 36 8.66 2.39 29.57
N LYS A 37 8.79 1.06 29.59
CA LYS A 37 9.30 0.31 28.44
C LYS A 37 8.37 0.43 27.23
N LEU A 38 7.05 0.38 27.45
CA LEU A 38 6.06 0.61 26.41
C LEU A 38 6.20 2.01 25.80
N LEU A 39 6.30 3.05 26.64
CA LEU A 39 6.51 4.44 26.21
C LEU A 39 7.73 4.56 25.30
N HIS A 40 8.87 4.01 25.74
CA HIS A 40 10.11 4.02 24.95
C HIS A 40 9.93 3.36 23.56
N LEU A 41 9.28 2.19 23.52
CA LEU A 41 9.00 1.49 22.26
C LEU A 41 8.07 2.28 21.34
N VAL A 42 7.04 2.94 21.89
CA VAL A 42 6.12 3.77 21.10
C VAL A 42 6.87 4.97 20.50
N THR A 43 7.67 5.70 21.30
CA THR A 43 8.48 6.83 20.82
C THR A 43 9.45 6.39 19.71
N GLN A 44 10.16 5.27 19.90
CA GLN A 44 11.05 4.73 18.87
C GLN A 44 10.30 4.39 17.57
N LEU A 45 9.11 3.78 17.67
CA LEU A 45 8.29 3.45 16.51
C LEU A 45 7.79 4.72 15.78
N GLU A 46 7.44 5.77 16.51
CA GLU A 46 7.08 7.08 15.94
C GLU A 46 8.24 7.70 15.17
N GLU A 47 9.42 7.76 15.79
CA GLU A 47 10.63 8.29 15.15
C GLU A 47 10.99 7.52 13.88
N LEU A 48 10.94 6.17 13.93
CA LEU A 48 11.21 5.33 12.78
C LEU A 48 10.19 5.55 11.66
N ASN A 49 8.90 5.72 12.00
CA ASN A 49 7.86 5.98 11.00
C ASN A 49 8.03 7.37 10.38
N ILE A 50 8.26 8.41 11.18
CA ILE A 50 8.53 9.77 10.71
C ILE A 50 9.77 9.79 9.80
N ASN A 51 10.84 9.10 10.17
CA ASN A 51 12.06 9.01 9.37
C ASN A 51 11.85 8.27 8.05
N GLN A 52 11.02 7.21 8.05
CA GLN A 52 10.64 6.49 6.84
C GLN A 52 9.83 7.38 5.90
N ASP A 53 8.87 8.15 6.42
CA ASP A 53 8.01 9.03 5.63
C ASP A 53 8.77 10.26 5.12
N ARG A 54 9.61 10.88 5.96
CA ARG A 54 10.53 11.96 5.55
C ARG A 54 11.47 11.50 4.44
N SER A 55 12.01 10.29 4.54
CA SER A 55 12.90 9.73 3.52
C SER A 55 12.18 9.52 2.19
N LYS A 56 10.93 9.05 2.21
CA LYS A 56 10.12 8.90 0.98
C LYS A 56 9.77 10.27 0.36
N SER A 57 9.28 11.20 1.16
CA SER A 57 8.78 12.50 0.67
C SER A 57 9.90 13.46 0.26
N LYS A 58 10.99 13.55 1.03
CA LYS A 58 12.13 14.43 0.68
C LYS A 58 12.82 13.96 -0.60
N ILE A 59 12.96 12.67 -0.82
CA ILE A 59 13.58 12.14 -2.05
C ILE A 59 12.68 12.41 -3.25
N ALA A 60 11.37 12.18 -3.12
CA ALA A 60 10.41 12.48 -4.20
C ALA A 60 10.42 13.98 -4.56
N TYR A 61 10.39 14.86 -3.56
CA TYR A 61 10.43 16.30 -3.76
C TYR A 61 11.74 16.77 -4.39
N LYS A 62 12.89 16.37 -3.82
CA LYS A 62 14.21 16.74 -4.36
C LYS A 62 14.38 16.23 -5.79
N LYS A 63 13.92 15.03 -6.09
CA LYS A 63 13.97 14.48 -7.44
C LYS A 63 13.12 15.28 -8.43
N GLN A 64 11.93 15.74 -8.01
CA GLN A 64 11.06 16.56 -8.85
C GLN A 64 11.66 17.94 -9.08
N ASP A 65 12.16 18.59 -8.03
CA ASP A 65 12.80 19.92 -8.12
C ASP A 65 14.05 19.88 -9.01
N SER A 66 14.96 18.93 -8.79
CA SER A 66 16.14 18.76 -9.66
C SER A 66 15.79 18.39 -11.10
N ARG A 67 14.68 17.67 -11.31
CA ARG A 67 14.15 17.40 -12.65
C ARG A 67 13.70 18.69 -13.34
N GLU A 68 12.90 19.51 -12.67
CA GLU A 68 12.39 20.77 -13.21
C GLU A 68 13.53 21.75 -13.53
N GLN A 69 14.56 21.80 -12.68
CA GLN A 69 15.78 22.58 -12.94
C GLN A 69 16.52 22.08 -14.18
N LEU A 70 16.70 20.76 -14.32
CA LEU A 70 17.34 20.16 -15.49
C LEU A 70 16.52 20.44 -16.78
N GLU A 71 15.20 20.28 -16.73
CA GLU A 71 14.30 20.59 -17.86
C GLU A 71 14.41 22.07 -18.27
N SER A 72 14.44 22.98 -17.30
CA SER A 72 14.59 24.41 -17.52
C SER A 72 15.93 24.74 -18.21
N HIS A 73 17.04 24.24 -17.69
CA HIS A 73 18.36 24.48 -18.28
C HIS A 73 18.49 23.86 -19.67
N CYS A 74 18.00 22.64 -19.88
CA CYS A 74 17.97 22.02 -21.21
C CYS A 74 17.15 22.83 -22.22
N PHE A 75 15.98 23.33 -21.82
CA PHE A 75 15.14 24.16 -22.67
C PHE A 75 15.84 25.47 -23.04
N GLN A 76 16.41 26.16 -22.06
CA GLN A 76 17.11 27.44 -22.28
C GLN A 76 18.29 27.28 -23.24
N VAL A 77 19.17 26.30 -22.97
CA VAL A 77 20.34 26.03 -23.82
C VAL A 77 19.90 25.64 -25.23
N ALA A 78 18.99 24.68 -25.38
CA ALA A 78 18.56 24.22 -26.70
C ALA A 78 17.84 25.32 -27.50
N SER A 79 17.09 26.20 -26.84
CA SER A 79 16.44 27.34 -27.49
C SER A 79 17.45 28.34 -28.06
N LEU A 80 18.52 28.63 -27.31
CA LEU A 80 19.60 29.53 -27.75
C LEU A 80 20.35 28.94 -28.94
N LEU A 81 20.79 27.68 -28.82
CA LEU A 81 21.46 26.97 -29.91
C LEU A 81 20.59 26.93 -31.16
N LYS A 82 19.32 26.54 -31.04
CA LYS A 82 18.42 26.44 -32.18
C LYS A 82 18.15 27.79 -32.86
N SER A 83 18.00 28.85 -32.08
CA SER A 83 17.85 30.21 -32.62
C SER A 83 19.07 30.61 -33.45
N TYR A 84 20.27 30.40 -32.92
CA TYR A 84 21.52 30.64 -33.64
C TYR A 84 21.65 29.77 -34.89
N GLY A 85 21.36 28.46 -34.77
CA GLY A 85 21.42 27.51 -35.87
C GLY A 85 20.49 27.85 -37.02
N ASN A 86 19.28 28.34 -36.72
CA ASN A 86 18.35 28.79 -37.76
C ASN A 86 18.78 30.10 -38.41
N PHE A 87 19.35 31.04 -37.66
CA PHE A 87 19.78 32.34 -38.19
C PHE A 87 21.05 32.25 -39.03
N HIS A 88 21.98 31.38 -38.66
CA HIS A 88 23.27 31.17 -39.35
C HIS A 88 23.31 29.89 -40.20
N GLU A 89 22.17 29.23 -40.40
CA GLU A 89 22.05 27.94 -41.11
C GLU A 89 23.01 26.84 -40.62
N PHE A 90 23.40 26.89 -39.34
CA PHE A 90 24.28 25.91 -38.72
C PHE A 90 23.50 24.64 -38.35
N ILE A 91 23.60 23.63 -39.22
CA ILE A 91 22.84 22.38 -39.18
C ILE A 91 22.89 21.65 -37.82
N PRO A 92 24.06 21.51 -37.14
CA PRO A 92 24.12 20.83 -35.85
C PRO A 92 23.20 21.42 -34.78
N PHE A 93 22.98 22.74 -34.81
CA PHE A 93 22.09 23.40 -33.85
C PHE A 93 20.64 23.53 -34.37
N ALA A 94 20.45 23.77 -35.67
CA ALA A 94 19.12 23.88 -36.28
C ALA A 94 18.34 22.55 -36.19
N SER A 95 19.06 21.42 -36.29
CA SER A 95 18.49 20.07 -36.26
C SER A 95 18.10 19.57 -34.86
N LEU A 96 18.33 20.35 -33.80
CA LEU A 96 17.93 20.00 -32.43
C LEU A 96 16.40 19.79 -32.32
N LYS A 97 16.02 18.55 -32.02
CA LYS A 97 14.65 18.09 -31.77
C LYS A 97 14.56 17.47 -30.38
N GLY A 98 13.38 17.52 -29.75
CA GLY A 98 13.14 16.88 -28.45
C GLY A 98 13.28 17.80 -27.23
N PHE A 99 13.80 19.01 -27.41
CA PHE A 99 14.06 19.95 -26.31
C PHE A 99 12.95 21.01 -26.09
N GLY A 100 11.77 20.83 -26.68
CA GLY A 100 10.64 21.70 -26.38
C GLY A 100 10.14 21.49 -24.94
N LYS A 101 9.65 22.54 -24.26
CA LYS A 101 9.13 22.45 -22.89
C LYS A 101 8.11 21.30 -22.71
N ASN A 102 7.19 21.15 -23.66
CA ASN A 102 6.19 20.08 -23.66
C ASN A 102 6.74 18.67 -23.97
N GLN A 103 7.93 18.58 -24.57
CA GLN A 103 8.59 17.31 -24.90
C GLN A 103 9.46 16.84 -23.73
N LEU A 104 10.22 17.74 -23.12
CA LEU A 104 11.06 17.45 -21.96
C LEU A 104 10.24 16.94 -20.77
N TYR A 105 9.09 17.56 -20.50
CA TYR A 105 8.17 17.10 -19.45
C TYR A 105 7.67 15.66 -19.66
N LYS A 106 7.59 15.19 -20.91
CA LYS A 106 7.12 13.84 -21.25
C LYS A 106 8.21 12.78 -21.13
N TYR A 107 9.48 13.17 -21.01
CA TYR A 107 10.57 12.20 -20.92
C TYR A 107 10.58 11.48 -19.58
N SER A 108 10.88 10.18 -19.60
CA SER A 108 11.25 9.47 -18.38
C SER A 108 12.54 10.09 -17.80
N GLY A 109 12.80 9.93 -16.50
CA GLY A 109 14.01 10.51 -15.89
C GLY A 109 15.31 10.06 -16.58
N ILE A 110 15.37 8.80 -17.01
CA ILE A 110 16.52 8.25 -17.76
C ILE A 110 16.62 8.90 -19.15
N ASN A 111 15.51 9.02 -19.88
CA ASN A 111 15.52 9.64 -21.21
C ASN A 111 15.85 11.13 -21.16
N LEU A 112 15.41 11.82 -20.10
CA LEU A 112 15.79 13.20 -19.86
C LEU A 112 17.31 13.29 -19.70
N LEU A 113 17.90 12.49 -18.82
CA LEU A 113 19.34 12.47 -18.59
C LEU A 113 20.14 12.17 -19.88
N ILE A 114 19.77 11.11 -20.62
CA ILE A 114 20.41 10.75 -21.90
C ILE A 114 20.37 11.92 -22.88
N ASN A 115 19.24 12.61 -23.00
CA ASN A 115 19.12 13.74 -23.92
C ASN A 115 19.85 14.99 -23.43
N SER A 116 19.90 15.21 -22.11
CA SER A 116 20.70 16.28 -21.49
C SER A 116 22.21 16.05 -21.70
N GLU A 117 22.68 14.80 -21.60
CA GLU A 117 24.07 14.44 -21.91
C GLU A 117 24.42 14.62 -23.38
N LYS A 118 23.50 14.28 -24.30
CA LYS A 118 23.68 14.60 -25.73
C LYS A 118 23.81 16.10 -25.97
N LEU A 119 22.98 16.91 -25.30
CA LEU A 119 23.06 18.36 -25.39
C LEU A 119 24.40 18.89 -24.87
N LYS A 120 24.89 18.33 -23.76
CA LYS A 120 26.24 18.61 -23.25
C LYS A 120 27.31 18.24 -24.29
N GLY A 121 27.23 17.06 -24.91
CA GLY A 121 28.17 16.64 -25.95
C GLY A 121 28.25 17.63 -27.11
N ILE A 122 27.11 18.16 -27.56
CA ILE A 122 27.07 19.19 -28.63
C ILE A 122 27.76 20.49 -28.19
N LEU A 123 27.61 20.89 -26.92
CA LEU A 123 28.30 22.07 -26.38
C LEU A 123 29.81 21.87 -26.21
N ASP A 124 30.26 20.64 -26.07
CA ASP A 124 31.67 20.29 -25.96
C ASP A 124 32.32 20.14 -27.34
N GLU A 125 31.55 19.70 -28.35
CA GLU A 125 31.98 19.58 -29.75
C GLU A 125 32.09 20.94 -30.46
N TYR A 126 31.21 21.90 -30.15
CA TYR A 126 31.13 23.21 -30.79
C TYR A 126 31.23 24.38 -29.78
N PRO A 127 32.37 24.55 -29.08
CA PRO A 127 32.51 25.53 -28.02
C PRO A 127 32.38 26.97 -28.54
N ASP A 128 33.01 27.31 -29.67
CA ASP A 128 33.01 28.67 -30.21
C ASP A 128 31.63 29.09 -30.72
N GLU A 129 30.93 28.20 -31.43
CA GLU A 129 29.56 28.41 -31.90
C GLU A 129 28.59 28.53 -30.72
N SER A 130 28.80 27.78 -29.64
CA SER A 130 27.96 27.87 -28.43
C SER A 130 28.08 29.23 -27.74
N ILE A 131 29.30 29.79 -27.70
CA ILE A 131 29.54 31.14 -27.16
C ILE A 131 28.86 32.18 -28.06
N LYS A 132 28.97 32.05 -29.39
CA LYS A 132 28.29 32.92 -30.35
C LYS A 132 26.76 32.82 -30.24
N ALA A 133 26.24 31.63 -29.93
CA ALA A 133 24.82 31.40 -29.63
C ALA A 133 24.39 31.98 -28.26
N LYS A 134 25.28 32.66 -27.54
CA LYS A 134 25.06 33.26 -26.21
C LYS A 134 24.84 32.23 -25.09
N VAL A 135 25.31 31.00 -25.27
CA VAL A 135 25.39 30.04 -24.16
C VAL A 135 26.63 30.40 -23.33
N GLY A 136 26.45 31.27 -22.35
CA GLY A 136 27.53 31.67 -21.45
C GLY A 136 28.05 30.52 -20.58
N SER A 137 29.28 30.66 -20.07
CA SER A 137 29.92 29.68 -19.18
C SER A 137 29.03 29.32 -17.98
N ALA A 138 28.40 30.31 -17.35
CA ALA A 138 27.48 30.10 -16.23
C ALA A 138 26.30 29.19 -16.57
N LEU A 139 25.72 29.31 -17.77
CA LEU A 139 24.59 28.48 -18.19
C LEU A 139 25.05 27.04 -18.54
N LYS A 140 26.24 26.91 -19.13
CA LYS A 140 26.87 25.61 -19.40
C LYS A 140 27.18 24.87 -18.09
N GLU A 141 27.76 25.55 -17.11
CA GLU A 141 28.02 25.00 -15.76
C GLU A 141 26.71 24.65 -15.04
N ALA A 142 25.69 25.50 -15.10
CA ALA A 142 24.39 25.22 -14.49
C ALA A 142 23.74 23.95 -15.08
N LEU A 143 23.83 23.77 -16.40
CA LEU A 143 23.37 22.54 -17.06
C LEU A 143 24.17 21.32 -16.57
N MET A 144 25.50 21.39 -16.55
CA MET A 144 26.36 20.28 -16.10
C MET A 144 26.10 19.90 -14.64
N ASN A 145 25.97 20.90 -13.76
CA ASN A 145 25.64 20.68 -12.35
C ASN A 145 24.26 20.04 -12.20
N SER A 146 23.28 20.45 -13.01
CA SER A 146 21.94 19.86 -12.98
C SER A 146 21.93 18.41 -13.49
N ILE A 147 22.73 18.09 -14.51
CA ILE A 147 22.92 16.72 -15.00
C ILE A 147 23.50 15.85 -13.89
N ALA A 148 24.61 16.28 -13.27
CA ALA A 148 25.27 15.52 -12.20
C ALA A 148 24.36 15.33 -10.97
N LEU A 149 23.70 16.40 -10.52
CA LEU A 149 22.77 16.32 -9.39
C LEU A 149 21.58 15.39 -9.69
N PHE A 150 21.04 15.43 -10.91
CA PHE A 150 19.93 14.59 -11.28
C PHE A 150 20.35 13.12 -11.45
N ASP A 151 21.55 12.86 -11.98
CA ASP A 151 22.13 11.52 -12.07
C ASP A 151 22.36 10.91 -10.68
N ASP A 152 22.95 11.67 -9.75
CA ASP A 152 23.10 11.27 -8.34
C ASP A 152 21.75 10.95 -7.66
N LEU A 153 20.68 11.68 -8.02
CA LEU A 153 19.32 11.42 -7.53
C LEU A 153 18.64 10.26 -8.26
N LEU A 154 19.15 9.87 -9.43
CA LEU A 154 18.74 8.67 -10.18
C LEU A 154 19.49 7.42 -9.68
N GLU A 155 20.72 7.53 -9.13
CA GLU A 155 21.43 6.48 -8.41
C GLU A 155 20.80 6.11 -7.04
N ASP A 156 20.95 4.93 -6.46
CA ASP A 156 20.75 3.57 -6.97
C ASP A 156 19.45 3.10 -6.28
N PRO A 157 18.39 2.66 -7.00
CA PRO A 157 17.20 2.09 -6.41
C PRO A 157 17.54 1.03 -5.34
N LYS A 158 18.67 0.32 -5.47
CA LYS A 158 19.15 -0.65 -4.49
C LYS A 158 19.60 0.00 -3.18
N ARG A 159 20.29 1.14 -3.17
CA ARG A 159 20.72 1.84 -1.94
C ARG A 159 19.53 2.39 -1.17
N ASN A 160 18.58 3.03 -1.87
CA ASN A 160 17.35 3.53 -1.24
C ASN A 160 16.43 2.39 -0.79
N LYS A 161 16.30 1.32 -1.58
CA LYS A 161 15.63 0.08 -1.15
C LYS A 161 16.31 -0.53 0.07
N LYS A 162 17.66 -0.52 0.15
CA LYS A 162 18.42 -1.03 1.31
C LYS A 162 18.16 -0.19 2.56
N LYS A 163 18.19 1.14 2.47
CA LYS A 163 17.82 2.04 3.58
C LYS A 163 16.38 1.81 4.05
N LEU A 164 15.42 1.82 3.14
CA LEU A 164 14.00 1.57 3.45
C LEU A 164 13.77 0.17 4.03
N LYS A 165 14.48 -0.84 3.52
CA LYS A 165 14.45 -2.21 4.04
C LYS A 165 15.02 -2.28 5.45
N ASN A 166 16.13 -1.60 5.72
CA ASN A 166 16.72 -1.54 7.05
C ASN A 166 15.80 -0.85 8.06
N THR A 167 15.22 0.31 7.71
CA THR A 167 14.21 0.96 8.55
C THR A 167 12.98 0.08 8.76
N GLY A 168 12.53 -0.62 7.71
CA GLY A 168 11.44 -1.58 7.79
C GLY A 168 11.72 -2.75 8.74
N LYS A 169 12.96 -3.27 8.75
CA LYS A 169 13.40 -4.30 9.70
C LYS A 169 13.38 -3.79 11.14
N LYS A 170 13.94 -2.60 11.40
CA LYS A 170 13.90 -1.97 12.73
C LYS A 170 12.47 -1.80 13.25
N ILE A 171 11.55 -1.36 12.38
CA ILE A 171 10.13 -1.28 12.72
C ILE A 171 9.57 -2.66 13.08
N GLN A 172 9.90 -3.72 12.34
CA GLN A 172 9.43 -5.08 12.66
C GLN A 172 10.00 -5.59 13.98
N GLU A 173 11.27 -5.33 14.26
CA GLU A 173 11.94 -5.68 15.52
C GLU A 173 11.28 -4.98 16.70
N SER A 174 11.11 -3.65 16.66
CA SER A 174 10.44 -2.89 17.72
C SER A 174 8.96 -3.30 17.91
N LEU A 175 8.25 -3.64 16.84
CA LEU A 175 6.88 -4.17 16.96
C LEU A 175 6.84 -5.56 17.60
N LYS A 176 7.85 -6.39 17.35
CA LYS A 176 7.99 -7.71 17.98
C LYS A 176 8.31 -7.54 19.47
N GLU A 177 9.20 -6.63 19.83
CA GLU A 177 9.49 -6.28 21.22
C GLU A 177 8.24 -5.79 21.96
N TYR A 178 7.44 -4.94 21.32
CA TYR A 178 6.14 -4.53 21.84
C TYR A 178 5.21 -5.73 22.06
N GLN A 179 5.10 -6.64 21.10
CA GLN A 179 4.24 -7.82 21.22
C GLN A 179 4.69 -8.75 22.36
N ASN A 180 5.99 -8.93 22.53
CA ASN A 180 6.54 -9.73 23.64
C ASN A 180 6.23 -9.03 24.98
N LEU A 181 6.49 -7.72 25.10
CA LEU A 181 6.15 -6.95 26.30
C LEU A 181 4.65 -7.05 26.63
N LEU A 182 3.80 -6.98 25.61
CA LEU A 182 2.36 -7.09 25.77
C LEU A 182 1.93 -8.49 26.26
N ASN A 183 2.36 -9.54 25.57
CA ASN A 183 1.88 -10.90 25.79
C ASN A 183 2.54 -11.58 26.99
N ASP A 184 3.81 -11.29 27.25
CA ASP A 184 4.60 -12.00 28.26
C ASP A 184 4.61 -11.27 29.61
N VAL A 185 4.38 -9.94 29.60
CA VAL A 185 4.46 -9.11 30.81
C VAL A 185 3.13 -8.45 31.13
N ILE A 186 2.62 -7.58 30.25
CA ILE A 186 1.49 -6.70 30.58
C ILE A 186 0.18 -7.50 30.75
N ILE A 187 -0.18 -8.34 29.77
CA ILE A 187 -1.43 -9.11 29.82
C ILE A 187 -1.44 -10.08 31.01
N PRO A 188 -0.42 -10.93 31.21
CA PRO A 188 -0.41 -11.88 32.33
C PRO A 188 -0.46 -11.16 33.68
N TYR A 189 0.27 -10.06 33.82
CA TYR A 189 0.29 -9.28 35.05
C TYR A 189 -1.07 -8.66 35.37
N VAL A 190 -1.65 -7.94 34.42
CA VAL A 190 -2.92 -7.23 34.65
C VAL A 190 -4.06 -8.22 34.90
N LYS A 191 -4.08 -9.35 34.17
CA LYS A 191 -5.07 -10.41 34.42
C LYS A 191 -4.84 -11.11 35.75
N GLY A 192 -3.60 -11.46 36.08
CA GLY A 192 -3.27 -12.17 37.32
C GLY A 192 -3.61 -11.35 38.56
N LYS A 193 -3.27 -10.06 38.56
CA LYS A 193 -3.46 -9.18 39.72
C LYS A 193 -4.88 -8.62 39.83
N TYR A 194 -5.44 -8.12 38.73
CA TYR A 194 -6.67 -7.33 38.78
C TYR A 194 -7.94 -8.07 38.35
N ALA A 195 -7.86 -9.34 37.92
CA ALA A 195 -9.08 -10.07 37.55
C ALA A 195 -10.07 -10.23 38.70
N GLY A 196 -9.58 -10.42 39.93
CA GLY A 196 -10.41 -10.47 41.14
C GLY A 196 -10.73 -9.08 41.69
N GLU A 197 -9.71 -8.23 41.85
CA GLU A 197 -9.85 -6.93 42.52
C GLU A 197 -10.57 -5.87 41.67
N ASN A 198 -10.37 -5.88 40.35
CA ASN A 198 -10.93 -4.88 39.45
C ASN A 198 -11.25 -5.45 38.05
N PRO A 199 -12.33 -6.24 37.92
CA PRO A 199 -12.71 -6.87 36.65
C PRO A 199 -13.08 -5.85 35.55
N LYS A 200 -13.52 -4.63 35.94
CA LYS A 200 -13.80 -3.53 35.01
C LYS A 200 -12.52 -3.04 34.32
N LEU A 201 -11.41 -2.92 35.05
CA LEU A 201 -10.11 -2.56 34.51
C LEU A 201 -9.66 -3.58 33.44
N VAL A 202 -9.73 -4.87 33.77
CA VAL A 202 -9.34 -5.96 32.85
C VAL A 202 -10.21 -5.93 31.58
N SER A 203 -11.52 -5.75 31.73
CA SER A 203 -12.45 -5.65 30.59
C SER A 203 -12.15 -4.46 29.68
N ARG A 204 -11.78 -3.30 30.27
CA ARG A 204 -11.36 -2.11 29.52
C ARG A 204 -10.02 -2.30 28.81
N MET A 205 -9.06 -2.98 29.43
CA MET A 205 -7.81 -3.36 28.75
C MET A 205 -8.11 -4.28 27.57
N GLU A 206 -8.97 -5.29 27.74
CA GLU A 206 -9.35 -6.17 26.66
C GLU A 206 -10.05 -5.45 25.50
N SER A 207 -10.84 -4.42 25.76
CA SER A 207 -11.48 -3.64 24.69
C SER A 207 -10.45 -2.83 23.88
N VAL A 208 -9.45 -2.24 24.54
CA VAL A 208 -8.29 -1.60 23.89
C VAL A 208 -7.55 -2.61 23.01
N LEU A 209 -7.37 -3.84 23.49
CA LEU A 209 -6.69 -4.89 22.73
C LEU A 209 -7.55 -5.48 21.58
N LYS A 210 -8.87 -5.45 21.69
CA LYS A 210 -9.83 -5.98 20.69
C LYS A 210 -9.94 -5.15 19.41
N TYR A 211 -9.39 -3.93 19.35
CA TYR A 211 -9.31 -3.12 18.12
C TYR A 211 -8.64 -3.86 16.94
N ASN A 212 -7.96 -4.98 17.22
CA ASN A 212 -7.08 -5.69 16.30
C ASN A 212 -7.62 -6.94 15.60
N LYS A 213 -8.89 -7.34 15.74
CA LYS A 213 -9.39 -8.41 14.87
C LYS A 213 -9.65 -7.81 13.48
N ILE A 214 -8.81 -8.17 12.49
CA ILE A 214 -9.22 -8.10 11.08
C ILE A 214 -10.62 -8.70 11.05
N PRO A 215 -11.66 -8.02 10.54
CA PRO A 215 -12.93 -8.68 10.30
C PRO A 215 -12.63 -9.80 9.33
N ARG A 216 -12.36 -10.99 9.87
CA ARG A 216 -12.30 -12.23 9.12
C ARG A 216 -13.67 -12.27 8.49
N ARG A 217 -13.74 -12.06 7.18
CA ARG A 217 -15.00 -12.03 6.44
C ARG A 217 -15.76 -13.30 6.83
N LYS A 218 -16.77 -13.15 7.70
CA LYS A 218 -17.44 -14.27 8.32
C LYS A 218 -18.16 -14.99 7.20
N ILE A 219 -17.94 -16.29 7.08
CA ILE A 219 -18.72 -17.09 6.14
C ILE A 219 -20.12 -17.13 6.74
N SER A 220 -21.09 -16.53 6.07
CA SER A 220 -22.47 -16.51 6.56
C SER A 220 -23.25 -17.72 6.06
N LEU A 221 -22.90 -18.21 4.86
CA LEU A 221 -23.57 -19.32 4.19
C LEU A 221 -22.55 -20.17 3.44
N ALA A 222 -22.64 -21.49 3.56
CA ALA A 222 -21.81 -22.44 2.83
C ALA A 222 -22.59 -23.70 2.47
N GLY A 223 -22.11 -24.46 1.49
CA GLY A 223 -22.69 -25.76 1.15
C GLY A 223 -22.20 -26.28 -0.18
N THR A 224 -22.91 -27.25 -0.73
CA THR A 224 -22.56 -27.95 -1.97
C THR A 224 -23.70 -27.94 -2.97
N ILE A 225 -23.36 -27.92 -4.26
CA ILE A 225 -24.31 -27.99 -5.36
C ILE A 225 -24.02 -29.27 -6.15
N LYS A 226 -24.97 -30.19 -6.15
CA LYS A 226 -24.86 -31.53 -6.74
C LYS A 226 -26.04 -31.83 -7.67
N ASP A 227 -25.88 -32.81 -8.54
CA ASP A 227 -26.98 -33.39 -9.30
C ASP A 227 -27.71 -34.49 -8.50
N GLU A 228 -28.73 -35.10 -9.10
CA GLU A 228 -29.51 -36.19 -8.50
C GLU A 228 -28.66 -37.45 -8.22
N GLU A 229 -27.55 -37.62 -8.95
CA GLU A 229 -26.59 -38.72 -8.82
C GLU A 229 -25.51 -38.42 -7.76
N GLY A 230 -25.58 -37.25 -7.10
CA GLY A 230 -24.63 -36.82 -6.08
C GLY A 230 -23.30 -36.28 -6.62
N ARG A 231 -23.16 -36.12 -7.94
CA ARG A 231 -21.97 -35.57 -8.59
C ARG A 231 -21.98 -34.04 -8.50
N PRO A 232 -20.82 -33.39 -8.31
CA PRO A 232 -20.75 -31.94 -8.20
C PRO A 232 -21.06 -31.27 -9.54
N ILE A 233 -21.96 -30.29 -9.53
CA ILE A 233 -22.30 -29.54 -10.75
C ILE A 233 -21.20 -28.52 -11.05
N HIS A 234 -20.73 -28.49 -12.29
CA HIS A 234 -19.72 -27.54 -12.74
C HIS A 234 -20.33 -26.20 -13.16
N ARG A 235 -19.69 -25.11 -12.70
CA ARG A 235 -20.03 -23.72 -13.02
C ARG A 235 -21.47 -23.28 -12.66
N PRO A 236 -22.03 -23.66 -11.51
CA PRO A 236 -23.31 -23.14 -11.09
C PRO A 236 -23.21 -21.64 -10.79
N ARG A 237 -24.31 -20.93 -11.05
CA ARG A 237 -24.49 -19.51 -10.78
C ARG A 237 -25.43 -19.36 -9.59
N LEU A 238 -24.98 -18.60 -8.59
CA LEU A 238 -25.75 -18.29 -7.39
C LEU A 238 -26.04 -16.79 -7.34
N SER A 239 -27.33 -16.44 -7.27
CA SER A 239 -27.82 -15.09 -7.00
C SER A 239 -28.42 -15.03 -5.59
N VAL A 240 -28.24 -13.90 -4.91
CA VAL A 240 -28.77 -13.62 -3.58
C VAL A 240 -29.56 -12.31 -3.66
N ASP A 241 -30.80 -12.31 -3.21
CA ASP A 241 -31.72 -11.16 -3.22
C ASP A 241 -31.77 -10.46 -4.58
N GLN A 242 -31.90 -11.25 -5.65
CA GLN A 242 -31.98 -10.78 -7.03
C GLN A 242 -30.74 -10.01 -7.52
N LYS A 243 -29.63 -10.00 -6.77
CA LYS A 243 -28.36 -9.39 -7.20
C LYS A 243 -27.72 -10.19 -8.33
N LYS A 244 -26.81 -9.55 -9.06
CA LYS A 244 -26.08 -10.16 -10.19
C LYS A 244 -25.49 -11.53 -9.78
N PRO A 245 -25.81 -12.61 -10.52
CA PRO A 245 -25.38 -13.94 -10.15
C PRO A 245 -23.85 -14.07 -10.17
N MET A 246 -23.29 -14.64 -9.11
CA MET A 246 -21.87 -14.95 -9.03
C MET A 246 -21.63 -16.38 -9.54
N VAL A 247 -20.75 -16.52 -10.54
CA VAL A 247 -20.28 -17.83 -11.00
C VAL A 247 -19.33 -18.41 -9.94
N LYS A 248 -19.68 -19.56 -9.35
CA LYS A 248 -18.78 -20.26 -8.42
C LYS A 248 -17.92 -21.22 -9.24
N ARG A 249 -16.59 -20.99 -9.24
CA ARG A 249 -15.60 -21.79 -9.99
C ARG A 249 -14.92 -22.84 -9.09
N GLY A 250 -15.69 -23.56 -8.29
CA GLY A 250 -15.18 -24.66 -7.46
C GLY A 250 -15.27 -26.00 -8.21
N THR A 251 -14.20 -26.79 -8.24
CA THR A 251 -14.19 -28.13 -8.85
C THR A 251 -14.96 -29.18 -8.05
N LYS A 252 -15.22 -28.92 -6.76
CA LYS A 252 -15.90 -29.84 -5.83
C LYS A 252 -17.39 -29.54 -5.60
N GLY A 253 -18.00 -28.64 -6.38
CA GLY A 253 -19.40 -28.21 -6.17
C GLY A 253 -19.64 -27.34 -4.93
N ASN A 254 -18.61 -27.05 -4.14
CA ASN A 254 -18.72 -26.25 -2.92
C ASN A 254 -18.96 -24.77 -3.24
N TYR A 255 -19.81 -24.11 -2.45
CA TYR A 255 -20.01 -22.67 -2.47
C TYR A 255 -19.95 -22.08 -1.06
N PHE A 256 -19.60 -20.80 -0.99
CA PHE A 256 -19.70 -20.01 0.23
C PHE A 256 -20.01 -18.55 -0.09
N ILE A 257 -20.75 -17.89 0.79
CA ILE A 257 -21.07 -16.47 0.77
C ILE A 257 -20.57 -15.86 2.07
N LYS A 258 -19.86 -14.74 1.95
CA LYS A 258 -19.25 -14.02 3.06
C LYS A 258 -20.05 -12.76 3.34
N ASN A 259 -20.15 -12.38 4.62
CA ASN A 259 -20.76 -11.12 5.06
C ASN A 259 -22.20 -10.92 4.57
N LEU A 260 -23.01 -11.99 4.55
CA LEU A 260 -24.45 -11.84 4.41
C LEU A 260 -24.98 -11.32 5.75
N THR A 261 -25.79 -10.26 5.70
CA THR A 261 -26.44 -9.65 6.86
C THR A 261 -27.38 -10.65 7.53
N SER A 262 -27.66 -10.48 8.82
CA SER A 262 -28.75 -11.22 9.44
C SER A 262 -30.09 -10.85 8.81
N GLY A 263 -30.91 -11.84 8.49
CA GLY A 263 -32.19 -11.63 7.84
C GLY A 263 -32.60 -12.77 6.92
N GLN A 264 -33.77 -12.62 6.31
CA GLN A 264 -34.27 -13.54 5.30
C GLN A 264 -33.67 -13.18 3.93
N HIS A 265 -33.12 -14.17 3.25
CA HIS A 265 -32.49 -14.01 1.94
C HIS A 265 -33.08 -14.98 0.92
N SER A 266 -33.25 -14.52 -0.32
CA SER A 266 -33.70 -15.34 -1.44
C SER A 266 -32.50 -15.77 -2.29
N LEU A 267 -32.28 -17.07 -2.39
CA LEU A 267 -31.20 -17.68 -3.15
C LEU A 267 -31.74 -18.29 -4.44
N ILE A 268 -31.10 -17.98 -5.56
CA ILE A 268 -31.44 -18.54 -6.87
C ILE A 268 -30.21 -19.22 -7.47
N PHE A 269 -30.33 -20.53 -7.70
CA PHE A 269 -29.30 -21.38 -8.28
C PHE A 269 -29.65 -21.68 -9.73
N THR A 270 -28.76 -21.32 -10.66
CA THR A 270 -28.94 -21.53 -12.10
C THR A 270 -27.71 -22.21 -12.70
N CYS A 271 -27.94 -23.16 -13.61
CA CYS A 271 -26.88 -23.82 -14.36
C CYS A 271 -27.42 -24.25 -15.72
N LYS A 272 -26.58 -24.22 -16.76
CA LYS A 272 -26.98 -24.67 -18.11
C LYS A 272 -27.34 -26.16 -18.04
N ASN A 273 -28.45 -26.55 -18.69
CA ASN A 273 -29.01 -27.91 -18.70
C ASN A 273 -29.57 -28.41 -17.37
N TYR A 274 -29.77 -27.53 -16.38
CA TYR A 274 -30.41 -27.86 -15.10
C TYR A 274 -31.59 -26.93 -14.82
N LYS A 275 -32.61 -27.44 -14.14
CA LYS A 275 -33.74 -26.65 -13.64
C LYS A 275 -33.25 -25.64 -12.61
N THR A 276 -33.83 -24.43 -12.65
CA THR A 276 -33.53 -23.38 -11.68
C THR A 276 -34.08 -23.75 -10.31
N VAL A 277 -33.26 -23.64 -9.26
CA VAL A 277 -33.68 -23.90 -7.89
C VAL A 277 -33.72 -22.59 -7.11
N LYS A 278 -34.84 -22.33 -6.43
CA LYS A 278 -35.00 -21.17 -5.54
C LYS A 278 -35.11 -21.66 -4.09
N LYS A 279 -34.39 -21.01 -3.16
CA LYS A 279 -34.42 -21.31 -1.72
C LYS A 279 -34.51 -20.01 -0.94
N ALA A 280 -35.31 -20.00 0.12
CA ALA A 280 -35.28 -18.93 1.12
C ALA A 280 -34.50 -19.43 2.34
N VAL A 281 -33.58 -18.60 2.85
CA VAL A 281 -32.81 -18.92 4.06
C VAL A 281 -32.89 -17.77 5.06
N MET A 282 -32.86 -18.12 6.34
CA MET A 282 -32.75 -17.15 7.44
C MET A 282 -31.31 -17.20 7.98
N ILE A 283 -30.56 -16.12 7.77
CA ILE A 283 -29.18 -16.01 8.26
C ILE A 283 -29.20 -15.34 9.63
N THR A 284 -28.50 -15.94 10.59
CA THR A 284 -28.22 -15.37 11.90
C THR A 284 -26.74 -14.97 11.99
N ASN A 285 -26.43 -13.98 12.83
CA ASN A 285 -25.06 -13.44 12.89
C ASN A 285 -24.07 -14.37 13.58
N ASP A 286 -24.51 -15.45 14.22
CA ASP A 286 -23.69 -16.21 15.17
C ASP A 286 -23.05 -17.47 14.58
N SER A 287 -23.62 -18.05 13.53
CA SER A 287 -23.13 -19.31 12.93
C SER A 287 -23.04 -19.27 11.40
N VAL A 288 -22.36 -20.27 10.83
CA VAL A 288 -22.33 -20.50 9.38
C VAL A 288 -23.56 -21.32 9.01
N TYR A 289 -24.49 -20.76 8.24
CA TYR A 289 -25.62 -21.52 7.74
C TYR A 289 -25.15 -22.51 6.68
N ARG A 290 -25.52 -23.79 6.79
CA ARG A 290 -25.18 -24.83 5.81
C ARG A 290 -26.39 -25.19 4.97
N LEU A 291 -26.26 -25.11 3.65
CA LEU A 291 -27.33 -25.45 2.70
C LEU A 291 -26.74 -26.24 1.53
N ASP A 292 -27.11 -27.50 1.40
CA ASP A 292 -26.81 -28.29 0.22
C ASP A 292 -27.97 -28.21 -0.78
N VAL A 293 -27.64 -28.17 -2.07
CA VAL A 293 -28.60 -27.99 -3.15
C VAL A 293 -28.42 -29.07 -4.21
N VAL A 294 -29.50 -29.79 -4.49
CA VAL A 294 -29.60 -30.73 -5.60
C VAL A 294 -30.30 -30.04 -6.77
N MET A 295 -29.72 -30.08 -7.97
CA MET A 295 -30.35 -29.57 -9.19
C MET A 295 -30.67 -30.72 -10.14
N ILE A 296 -31.82 -30.63 -10.79
CA ILE A 296 -32.35 -31.66 -11.70
C ILE A 296 -31.99 -31.29 -13.14
N ALA A 297 -31.47 -32.25 -13.91
CA ALA A 297 -31.17 -32.03 -15.32
C ALA A 297 -32.47 -31.78 -16.12
N VAL A 298 -32.44 -30.85 -17.08
CA VAL A 298 -33.55 -30.67 -18.03
C VAL A 298 -33.42 -31.76 -19.08
N LYS A 299 -34.34 -32.72 -19.09
CA LYS A 299 -34.45 -33.67 -20.20
C LYS A 299 -34.82 -32.87 -21.45
N SER A 300 -33.95 -32.85 -22.43
CA SER A 300 -34.29 -32.38 -23.77
C SER A 300 -35.26 -33.39 -24.37
N GLU A 301 -36.54 -33.03 -24.46
CA GLU A 301 -37.46 -33.70 -25.39
C GLU A 301 -36.89 -33.44 -26.80
N GLN A 302 -36.54 -34.54 -27.47
CA GLN A 302 -36.14 -34.55 -28.88
C GLN A 302 -37.38 -34.41 -29.76
#